data_AF-A0A2I0WAZ6-F1
#
_entry.id   AF-A0A2I0WAZ6-F1
#
_cell.length_a   1.000
_cell.length_b   1.000
_cell.length_c   1.000
_cell.angle_alpha   90.00
_cell.angle_beta   90.00
_cell.angle_gamma   90.00
#
_symmetry.space_group_name_H-M   'P 1'
#
loop_
_entity.id
_entity.type
_entity.pdbx_description
1 polymer ?
#
loop_
_entity_poly.entity_id
_entity_poly.type
_entity_poly.pdbx_seq_one_letter_code
_entity_poly.pdbx_strand_id
1 'polypeptide(L)'
;MCLKIFFLILRRRRRKLMFSRPIARMTPRMLILRFLRRPNWSSLTFNVRKRLIGSRRLLLNSWRKGIITLVIFMLWLTRSVLFMIFIKLIVVMVLLLIMGMRLLTAVNFFHNHLNKNFCSTPIVDHSFIPCIVSQEENGSLCCAPPLEEVKHTLFEMNADSVAGPDGFTVKFFQHLWQVISDDVYDAVLDFFNGNLFPKFFTSTYIVLIPKSNNVNTWNDFRPISLCTVFYKLISKILVNRLSVLLPKLISPNQMGFVKGRAIVDNILIAQEFCQDLDIKTRGRNMILKLDIAKAYDNINWCFIYKMLEFFGFDVKFISLISLCIESPFFSIILNGKCHGFFKSSHGLRQGDPISPAIFILAVDYLSRGLSDLFCKSHSMFFRTLGGINISHLCFADDFIIFMNASKNKVSKVLRFFEQFEAASGLIFNKAKSEFVISKNVNHNRVMDIKNLLGFSQVILPLKYLGIPLFKGRKKTFLLDELISKVHNRLSSWDLIFEFWW
;
A
#
# COMPACT_ATOMS: atom_id res chain seq x y z
N MET A 1 -22.16 23.37 13.72
CA MET A 1 -23.08 23.28 14.88
C MET A 1 -22.48 23.87 16.16
N CYS A 2 -21.21 23.56 16.50
CA CYS A 2 -20.53 24.08 17.71
C CYS A 2 -20.35 25.63 17.75
N LEU A 3 -20.13 26.29 16.60
CA LEU A 3 -20.05 27.76 16.55
C LEU A 3 -21.37 28.47 16.92
N LYS A 4 -22.52 27.88 16.53
CA LYS A 4 -23.85 28.42 16.88
C LYS A 4 -24.12 28.30 18.38
N ILE A 5 -23.66 27.21 19.01
CA ILE A 5 -23.78 26.99 20.47
C ILE A 5 -22.88 27.97 21.23
N PHE A 6 -21.66 28.23 20.76
CA PHE A 6 -20.75 29.20 21.36
C PHE A 6 -21.29 30.64 21.34
N PHE A 7 -21.88 31.09 20.22
CA PHE A 7 -22.53 32.39 20.15
C PHE A 7 -23.81 32.49 20.99
N LEU A 8 -24.57 31.40 21.15
CA LEU A 8 -25.74 31.33 22.03
C LEU A 8 -25.38 31.42 23.52
N ILE A 9 -24.27 30.81 23.93
CA ILE A 9 -23.75 30.87 25.31
C ILE A 9 -23.22 32.27 25.64
N LEU A 10 -22.52 32.93 24.70
CA LEU A 10 -22.11 34.33 24.82
C LEU A 10 -23.30 35.30 24.87
N ARG A 11 -24.37 35.02 24.11
CA ARG A 11 -25.60 35.83 24.10
C ARG A 11 -26.43 35.66 25.38
N ARG A 12 -26.37 34.50 26.05
CA ARG A 12 -27.04 34.24 27.34
C ARG A 12 -26.29 34.85 28.53
N ARG A 13 -24.95 34.89 28.53
CA ARG A 13 -24.16 35.50 29.61
C ARG A 13 -24.20 37.03 29.65
N ARG A 14 -24.56 37.70 28.56
CA ARG A 14 -24.76 39.16 28.52
C ARG A 14 -26.11 39.66 29.07
N ARG A 15 -27.06 38.77 29.43
CA ARG A 15 -28.41 39.15 29.90
C ARG A 15 -28.60 39.12 31.42
N LYS A 16 -27.58 38.78 32.22
CA LYS A 16 -27.69 38.70 33.69
C LYS A 16 -27.13 39.89 34.49
N LEU A 17 -26.73 40.98 33.83
CA LEU A 17 -26.37 42.24 34.50
C LEU A 17 -27.08 43.41 33.79
N MET A 18 -28.12 43.91 34.47
CA MET A 18 -28.85 45.18 34.31
C MET A 18 -29.76 45.41 33.07
N PHE A 19 -31.08 45.31 33.31
CA PHE A 19 -32.05 46.35 32.94
C PHE A 19 -31.72 47.59 33.81
N SER A 20 -31.49 48.79 33.28
CA SER A 20 -32.52 49.74 32.84
C SER A 20 -32.05 50.66 31.68
N ARG A 21 -33.02 51.01 30.84
CA ARG A 21 -33.01 51.68 29.52
C ARG A 21 -32.55 53.17 29.52
N PRO A 22 -32.57 53.90 28.37
CA PRO A 22 -32.08 53.61 27.01
C PRO A 22 -31.29 54.81 26.37
N ILE A 23 -30.84 54.62 25.12
CA ILE A 23 -30.62 55.62 24.04
C ILE A 23 -29.18 55.81 23.52
N ALA A 24 -29.13 55.72 22.18
CA ALA A 24 -28.22 56.30 21.19
C ALA A 24 -26.88 55.60 20.85
N ARG A 25 -26.84 55.16 19.59
CA ARG A 25 -25.65 54.92 18.76
C ARG A 25 -24.72 56.14 18.80
N MET A 26 -23.42 55.93 18.99
CA MET A 26 -22.40 56.92 18.57
C MET A 26 -21.04 56.25 18.37
N THR A 27 -20.37 56.68 17.29
CA THR A 27 -19.15 56.11 16.69
C THR A 27 -17.86 56.62 17.37
N PRO A 28 -16.69 55.99 17.11
CA PRO A 28 -15.47 56.06 17.95
C PRO A 28 -14.71 57.41 18.02
N ARG A 29 -15.33 58.54 17.64
CA ARG A 29 -14.70 59.88 17.67
C ARG A 29 -15.19 60.80 18.81
N MET A 30 -16.14 60.37 19.63
CA MET A 30 -16.75 61.23 20.66
C MET A 30 -16.26 61.04 22.11
N LEU A 31 -15.33 60.12 22.37
CA LEU A 31 -14.79 59.91 23.72
C LEU A 31 -13.67 60.89 24.10
N ILE A 32 -13.25 61.77 23.19
CA ILE A 32 -12.09 62.68 23.39
C ILE A 32 -12.50 64.10 23.85
N LEU A 33 -13.79 64.45 23.87
CA LEU A 33 -14.24 65.82 24.15
C LEU A 33 -15.11 66.00 25.41
N ARG A 34 -15.09 65.03 26.34
CA ARG A 34 -15.85 65.12 27.60
C ARG A 34 -15.03 65.51 28.84
N PHE A 35 -13.78 65.96 28.65
CA PHE A 35 -12.88 66.36 29.74
C PHE A 35 -12.53 67.87 29.76
N LEU A 36 -13.21 68.72 28.98
CA LEU A 36 -12.88 70.16 28.89
C LEU A 36 -14.12 71.08 28.95
N ARG A 37 -14.40 71.62 30.16
CA ARG A 37 -14.89 72.99 30.53
C ARG A 37 -15.78 72.91 31.80
N ARG A 38 -15.27 73.31 32.98
CA ARG A 38 -15.28 74.67 33.65
C ARG A 38 -16.51 74.84 34.59
N PRO A 39 -16.62 75.83 35.53
CA PRO A 39 -15.88 77.10 35.70
C PRO A 39 -15.47 77.52 37.15
N ASN A 40 -14.38 78.28 37.30
CA ASN A 40 -14.23 79.72 37.70
C ASN A 40 -14.60 80.10 39.14
N TRP A 41 -13.66 80.74 39.86
CA TRP A 41 -13.85 82.04 40.54
C TRP A 41 -12.56 82.88 40.43
N SER A 42 -12.72 84.09 39.91
CA SER A 42 -11.78 85.22 39.79
C SER A 42 -11.74 86.02 41.09
N SER A 43 -10.59 86.44 41.63
CA SER A 43 -9.93 87.77 41.53
C SER A 43 -8.89 87.77 42.68
N LEU A 44 -7.82 88.54 42.82
CA LEU A 44 -7.39 89.84 42.32
C LEU A 44 -5.85 89.88 42.45
N THR A 45 -5.25 90.71 41.62
CA THR A 45 -3.84 91.11 41.45
C THR A 45 -3.00 91.39 42.73
N PHE A 46 -1.69 91.06 42.73
CA PHE A 46 -0.55 91.99 42.53
C PHE A 46 0.80 91.40 43.07
N ASN A 47 1.74 91.22 42.14
CA ASN A 47 3.21 91.32 42.20
C ASN A 47 4.13 90.66 43.28
N VAL A 48 5.04 89.83 42.72
CA VAL A 48 6.52 89.79 42.88
C VAL A 48 7.16 88.82 43.91
N ARG A 49 7.97 87.89 43.33
CA ARG A 49 9.11 87.10 43.86
C ARG A 49 8.85 85.95 44.86
N LYS A 50 8.90 84.70 44.37
CA LYS A 50 9.99 83.72 44.67
C LYS A 50 9.85 82.39 43.90
N ARG A 51 11.02 81.86 43.53
CA ARG A 51 11.37 80.75 42.61
C ARG A 51 10.72 79.38 42.88
N LEU A 52 10.15 78.84 41.80
CA LEU A 52 10.14 77.46 41.27
C LEU A 52 11.03 76.39 41.93
N ILE A 53 10.43 75.38 42.60
CA ILE A 53 10.75 73.94 42.49
C ILE A 53 9.45 73.16 42.75
N GLY A 54 8.89 72.46 41.75
CA GLY A 54 7.69 71.64 42.02
C GLY A 54 6.88 71.04 40.87
N SER A 55 7.36 70.95 39.62
CA SER A 55 6.50 70.48 38.50
C SER A 55 7.16 69.52 37.50
N ARG A 56 8.00 68.57 37.96
CA ARG A 56 8.53 67.47 37.12
C ARG A 56 8.13 66.05 37.57
N ARG A 57 7.46 65.87 38.71
CA ARG A 57 7.09 64.54 39.25
C ARG A 57 5.72 64.00 38.83
N LEU A 58 4.82 64.82 38.27
CA LEU A 58 3.44 64.40 38.00
C LEU A 58 3.21 63.86 36.56
N LEU A 59 3.93 64.36 35.55
CA LEU A 59 3.79 63.89 34.16
C LEU A 59 4.47 62.53 33.88
N LEU A 60 5.61 62.26 34.53
CA LEU A 60 6.31 60.96 34.44
C LEU A 60 5.53 59.81 35.10
N ASN A 61 4.71 60.11 36.10
CA ASN A 61 3.91 59.11 36.81
C ASN A 61 2.66 58.67 36.01
N SER A 62 2.14 59.49 35.10
CA SER A 62 0.98 59.11 34.27
C SER A 62 1.38 58.19 33.11
N TRP A 63 2.51 58.47 32.45
CA TRP A 63 3.06 57.61 31.39
C TRP A 63 3.58 56.27 31.91
N ARG A 64 4.27 56.25 33.07
CA ARG A 64 4.66 55.00 33.73
C ARG A 64 3.45 54.17 34.12
N LYS A 65 2.38 54.78 34.63
CA LYS A 65 1.13 54.07 34.92
C LYS A 65 0.52 53.48 33.66
N GLY A 66 0.42 54.21 32.55
CA GLY A 66 -0.11 53.67 31.28
C GLY A 66 0.67 52.47 30.74
N ILE A 67 2.01 52.52 30.77
CA ILE A 67 2.88 51.41 30.34
C ILE A 67 2.78 50.23 31.32
N ILE A 68 2.75 50.48 32.63
CA ILE A 68 2.57 49.43 33.64
C ILE A 68 1.20 48.77 33.48
N THR A 69 0.12 49.51 33.21
CA THR A 69 -1.19 48.92 32.96
C THR A 69 -1.20 48.10 31.68
N LEU A 70 -0.48 48.52 30.64
CA LEU A 70 -0.38 47.79 29.37
C LEU A 70 0.49 46.52 29.52
N VAL A 71 1.57 46.59 30.29
CA VAL A 71 2.44 45.46 30.64
C VAL A 71 1.73 44.50 31.57
N ILE A 72 0.98 44.98 32.58
CA ILE A 72 0.13 44.15 33.44
C ILE A 72 -1.00 43.53 32.62
N PHE A 73 -1.59 44.25 31.67
CA PHE A 73 -2.61 43.71 30.77
C PHE A 73 -2.03 42.63 29.84
N MET A 74 -0.82 42.82 29.30
CA MET A 74 -0.09 41.82 28.50
C MET A 74 0.35 40.61 29.35
N LEU A 75 0.81 40.83 30.58
CA LEU A 75 1.14 39.79 31.56
C LEU A 75 -0.11 39.06 32.05
N TRP A 76 -1.25 39.75 32.16
CA TRP A 76 -2.55 39.16 32.48
C TRP A 76 -3.10 38.39 31.28
N LEU A 77 -2.89 38.87 30.05
CA LEU A 77 -3.24 38.13 28.83
C LEU A 77 -2.45 36.82 28.77
N THR A 78 -1.15 36.85 29.05
CA THR A 78 -0.27 35.66 29.03
C THR A 78 -0.44 34.75 30.25
N ARG A 79 -0.86 35.26 31.41
CA ARG A 79 -1.19 34.47 32.63
C ARG A 79 -2.67 34.09 32.76
N SER A 80 -3.53 34.61 31.89
CA SER A 80 -4.94 34.24 31.91
C SER A 80 -5.05 32.78 31.53
N VAL A 81 -5.49 31.96 32.47
CA VAL A 81 -5.84 30.54 32.25
C VAL A 81 -6.74 30.42 31.02
N LEU A 82 -7.59 31.41 30.76
CA LEU A 82 -8.45 31.48 29.57
C LEU A 82 -7.67 31.62 28.24
N PHE A 83 -6.58 32.40 28.21
CA PHE A 83 -5.73 32.58 27.04
C PHE A 83 -4.87 31.34 26.77
N MET A 84 -4.33 30.70 27.82
CA MET A 84 -3.64 29.41 27.68
C MET A 84 -4.59 28.30 27.21
N ILE A 85 -5.83 28.27 27.71
CA ILE A 85 -6.89 27.37 27.22
C ILE A 85 -7.21 27.67 25.76
N PHE A 86 -7.29 28.94 25.37
CA PHE A 86 -7.54 29.34 23.98
C PHE A 86 -6.42 28.93 23.03
N ILE A 87 -5.15 29.11 23.41
CA ILE A 87 -4.00 28.61 22.63
C ILE A 87 -4.04 27.07 22.55
N LYS A 88 -4.27 26.36 23.67
CA LYS A 88 -4.42 24.89 23.65
C LYS A 88 -5.56 24.45 22.74
N LEU A 89 -6.69 25.14 22.74
CA LEU A 89 -7.82 24.87 21.85
C LEU A 89 -7.45 25.10 20.38
N ILE A 90 -6.73 26.17 20.06
CA ILE A 90 -6.24 26.43 18.70
C ILE A 90 -5.27 25.33 18.27
N VAL A 91 -4.29 24.97 19.11
CA VAL A 91 -3.33 23.91 18.82
C VAL A 91 -4.05 22.58 18.61
N VAL A 92 -5.00 22.22 19.46
CA VAL A 92 -5.83 21.02 19.30
C VAL A 92 -6.66 21.09 18.00
N MET A 93 -7.26 22.23 17.68
CA MET A 93 -8.04 22.40 16.45
C MET A 93 -7.16 22.30 15.20
N VAL A 94 -5.96 22.88 15.21
CA VAL A 94 -4.97 22.80 14.13
C VAL A 94 -4.46 21.36 13.99
N LEU A 95 -4.17 20.67 15.10
CA LEU A 95 -3.79 19.26 15.09
C LEU A 95 -4.92 18.37 14.53
N LEU A 96 -6.17 18.62 14.93
CA LEU A 96 -7.34 17.91 14.40
C LEU A 96 -7.55 18.18 12.91
N LEU A 97 -7.31 19.41 12.44
CA LEU A 97 -7.35 19.76 11.02
C LEU A 97 -6.23 19.06 10.24
N ILE A 98 -5.00 19.07 10.74
CA ILE A 98 -3.85 18.37 10.13
C ILE A 98 -4.11 16.86 10.08
N MET A 99 -4.63 16.27 11.16
CA MET A 99 -5.04 14.86 11.19
C MET A 99 -6.15 14.58 10.18
N GLY A 100 -7.20 15.41 10.14
CA GLY A 100 -8.31 15.28 9.19
C GLY A 100 -7.84 15.36 7.74
N MET A 101 -6.94 16.30 7.43
CA MET A 101 -6.32 16.41 6.11
C MET A 101 -5.50 15.16 5.76
N ARG A 102 -4.69 14.64 6.69
CA ARG A 102 -3.92 13.41 6.47
C ARG A 102 -4.80 12.19 6.21
N LEU A 103 -5.90 12.04 6.94
CA LEU A 103 -6.88 10.96 6.72
C LEU A 103 -7.50 11.04 5.32
N LEU A 104 -7.92 12.24 4.89
CA LEU A 104 -8.48 12.45 3.55
C LEU A 104 -7.43 12.18 2.45
N THR A 105 -6.16 12.57 2.67
CA THR A 105 -5.09 12.28 1.71
C THR A 105 -4.85 10.79 1.54
N ALA A 106 -4.97 9.99 2.61
CA ALA A 106 -4.81 8.54 2.54
C ALA A 106 -5.95 7.89 1.75
N VAL A 107 -7.21 8.26 2.04
CA VAL A 107 -8.38 7.74 1.30
C VAL A 107 -8.28 8.08 -0.17
N ASN A 108 -7.98 9.34 -0.51
CA ASN A 108 -7.83 9.76 -1.90
C ASN A 108 -6.66 9.05 -2.59
N PHE A 109 -5.54 8.84 -1.89
CA PHE A 109 -4.39 8.13 -2.44
C PHE A 109 -4.75 6.71 -2.84
N PHE A 110 -5.35 5.92 -1.94
CA PHE A 110 -5.70 4.52 -2.24
C PHE A 110 -6.89 4.42 -3.19
N HIS A 111 -7.86 5.33 -3.11
CA HIS A 111 -8.97 5.40 -4.06
C HIS A 111 -8.46 5.62 -5.49
N ASN A 112 -7.61 6.63 -5.71
CA ASN A 112 -7.02 6.91 -7.02
C ASN A 112 -6.03 5.81 -7.45
N HIS A 113 -5.36 5.17 -6.49
CA HIS A 113 -4.42 4.11 -6.80
C HIS A 113 -5.10 2.84 -7.33
N LEU A 114 -6.25 2.50 -6.75
CA LEU A 114 -7.07 1.33 -7.07
C LEU A 114 -8.11 1.58 -8.16
N ASN A 115 -8.20 2.82 -8.65
CA ASN A 115 -9.08 3.20 -9.76
C ASN A 115 -8.26 3.92 -10.83
N LYS A 116 -7.91 3.18 -11.87
CA LYS A 116 -7.28 3.69 -13.09
C LYS A 116 -8.11 3.31 -14.30
N ASN A 117 -8.07 4.16 -15.32
CA ASN A 117 -8.64 3.85 -16.62
C ASN A 117 -7.66 2.96 -17.39
N PHE A 118 -8.07 1.73 -17.69
CA PHE A 118 -7.35 0.87 -18.63
C PHE A 118 -7.94 1.04 -20.03
N CYS A 119 -7.09 0.85 -21.05
CA CYS A 119 -7.56 0.80 -22.43
C CYS A 119 -8.32 -0.52 -22.67
N SER A 120 -9.38 -0.46 -23.48
CA SER A 120 -10.51 -1.38 -23.43
C SER A 120 -10.28 -2.77 -24.03
N THR A 121 -9.11 -3.12 -24.55
CA THR A 121 -8.82 -4.50 -24.97
C THR A 121 -7.33 -4.81 -24.83
N PRO A 122 -6.92 -5.75 -23.96
CA PRO A 122 -5.56 -6.26 -23.99
C PRO A 122 -5.41 -7.10 -25.25
N ILE A 123 -4.66 -6.61 -26.25
CA ILE A 123 -4.21 -7.45 -27.36
C ILE A 123 -3.12 -8.35 -26.78
N VAL A 124 -3.43 -9.65 -26.68
CA VAL A 124 -2.55 -10.67 -26.13
C VAL A 124 -2.23 -11.65 -27.26
N ASP A 125 -0.94 -11.84 -27.57
CA ASP A 125 -0.55 -12.94 -28.45
C ASP A 125 -0.77 -14.26 -27.69
N HIS A 126 -1.79 -14.99 -28.09
CA HIS A 126 -2.23 -16.21 -27.44
C HIS A 126 -1.57 -17.47 -28.02
N SER A 127 -0.70 -17.32 -29.03
CA SER A 127 -0.11 -18.46 -29.76
C SER A 127 0.74 -19.39 -28.88
N PHE A 128 1.28 -18.88 -27.76
CA PHE A 128 2.07 -19.64 -26.78
C PHE A 128 1.31 -20.01 -25.50
N ILE A 129 0.00 -19.75 -25.46
CA ILE A 129 -0.86 -20.13 -24.33
C ILE A 129 -1.69 -21.35 -24.75
N PRO A 130 -1.48 -22.51 -24.12
CA PRO A 130 -2.24 -23.71 -24.45
C PRO A 130 -3.61 -23.73 -23.75
N CYS A 131 -4.59 -24.32 -24.42
CA CYS A 131 -5.86 -24.73 -23.82
C CYS A 131 -5.67 -26.11 -23.16
N ILE A 132 -5.57 -26.17 -21.83
CA ILE A 132 -5.19 -27.39 -21.09
C ILE A 132 -6.29 -27.87 -20.12
N VAL A 133 -7.24 -27.00 -19.73
CA VAL A 133 -8.31 -27.37 -18.80
C VAL A 133 -9.35 -28.21 -19.53
N SER A 134 -9.56 -29.42 -19.04
CA SER A 134 -10.55 -30.37 -19.59
C SER A 134 -11.97 -30.05 -19.12
N GLN A 135 -12.97 -30.64 -19.80
CA GLN A 135 -14.37 -30.49 -19.39
C GLN A 135 -14.65 -31.07 -18.00
N GLU A 136 -14.00 -32.18 -17.63
CA GLU A 136 -14.13 -32.79 -16.30
C GLU A 136 -13.57 -31.87 -15.20
N GLU A 137 -12.37 -31.30 -15.43
CA GLU A 137 -11.77 -30.32 -14.51
C GLU A 137 -12.65 -29.06 -14.38
N ASN A 138 -13.20 -28.56 -15.49
CA ASN A 138 -14.16 -27.46 -15.47
C ASN A 138 -15.43 -27.81 -14.68
N GLY A 139 -15.96 -29.02 -14.86
CA GLY A 139 -17.11 -29.52 -14.10
C GLY A 139 -16.85 -29.53 -12.60
N SER A 140 -15.67 -30.01 -12.19
CA SER A 140 -15.24 -30.03 -10.78
C SER A 140 -15.03 -28.63 -10.20
N LEU A 141 -14.48 -27.69 -10.99
CA LEU A 141 -14.31 -26.30 -10.54
C LEU A 141 -15.64 -25.57 -10.37
N CYS A 142 -16.63 -25.85 -11.23
CA CYS A 142 -17.88 -25.11 -11.33
C CYS A 142 -19.06 -25.70 -10.55
N CYS A 143 -18.97 -26.97 -10.12
CA CYS A 143 -20.05 -27.62 -9.38
C CYS A 143 -20.19 -27.02 -7.99
N ALA A 144 -21.42 -27.02 -7.45
CA ALA A 144 -21.63 -26.66 -6.06
C ALA A 144 -20.88 -27.64 -5.13
N PRO A 145 -20.15 -27.15 -4.11
CA PRO A 145 -19.48 -28.02 -3.14
C PRO A 145 -20.50 -28.76 -2.29
N PRO A 146 -20.25 -30.02 -1.91
CA PRO A 146 -21.02 -30.68 -0.87
C PRO A 146 -20.77 -30.03 0.49
N LEU A 147 -21.73 -30.17 1.42
CA LEU A 147 -21.63 -29.63 2.78
C LEU A 147 -20.33 -30.02 3.49
N GLU A 148 -19.86 -31.25 3.29
CA GLU A 148 -18.63 -31.74 3.90
C GLU A 148 -17.38 -31.01 3.39
N GLU A 149 -17.33 -30.61 2.11
CA GLU A 149 -16.23 -29.81 1.57
C GLU A 149 -16.24 -28.41 2.20
N VAL A 150 -17.42 -27.82 2.37
CA VAL A 150 -17.60 -26.50 3.01
C VAL A 150 -17.13 -26.56 4.46
N LYS A 151 -17.60 -27.56 5.22
CA LYS A 151 -17.20 -27.78 6.60
C LYS A 151 -15.70 -28.01 6.71
N HIS A 152 -15.15 -28.95 5.94
CA HIS A 152 -13.72 -29.25 5.96
C HIS A 152 -12.89 -27.99 5.70
N THR A 153 -13.24 -27.22 4.65
CA THR A 153 -12.55 -25.99 4.30
C THR A 153 -12.60 -24.96 5.42
N LEU A 154 -13.75 -24.78 6.07
CA LEU A 154 -13.89 -23.86 7.21
C LEU A 154 -13.04 -24.28 8.41
N PHE A 155 -12.95 -25.59 8.69
CA PHE A 155 -12.17 -26.13 9.81
C PHE A 155 -10.66 -26.13 9.54
N GLU A 156 -10.22 -26.14 8.27
CA GLU A 156 -8.82 -25.91 7.90
C GLU A 156 -8.38 -24.44 8.06
N MET A 157 -9.32 -23.49 8.07
CA MET A 157 -9.00 -22.07 8.23
C MET A 157 -8.47 -21.79 9.64
N ASN A 158 -7.50 -20.87 9.73
CA ASN A 158 -6.92 -20.49 11.02
C ASN A 158 -7.97 -19.80 11.92
N ALA A 159 -8.30 -20.47 13.03
CA ALA A 159 -9.27 -20.01 14.02
C ALA A 159 -8.91 -18.65 14.63
N ASP A 160 -7.61 -18.37 14.81
CA ASP A 160 -7.08 -17.14 15.42
C ASP A 160 -6.86 -16.01 14.39
N SER A 161 -7.33 -16.20 13.15
CA SER A 161 -7.24 -15.15 12.13
C SER A 161 -8.11 -13.95 12.49
N VAL A 162 -7.60 -12.75 12.17
CA VAL A 162 -8.29 -11.48 12.43
C VAL A 162 -9.59 -11.40 11.62
N ALA A 163 -10.64 -10.93 12.28
CA ALA A 163 -11.96 -10.72 11.69
C ALA A 163 -11.95 -9.66 10.57
N GLY A 164 -12.92 -9.77 9.68
CA GLY A 164 -13.21 -8.75 8.69
C GLY A 164 -14.08 -7.62 9.26
N PRO A 165 -14.72 -6.81 8.39
CA PRO A 165 -15.58 -5.70 8.80
C PRO A 165 -16.82 -6.06 9.61
N ASP A 166 -17.25 -7.32 9.55
CA ASP A 166 -18.39 -7.87 10.27
C ASP A 166 -18.05 -8.27 11.71
N GLY A 167 -16.76 -8.32 12.08
CA GLY A 167 -16.30 -8.66 13.43
C GLY A 167 -16.35 -10.15 13.77
N PHE A 168 -16.87 -11.01 12.88
CA PHE A 168 -16.90 -12.46 13.10
C PHE A 168 -15.55 -13.10 12.75
N THR A 169 -15.04 -13.94 13.66
CA THR A 169 -13.80 -14.69 13.48
C THR A 169 -14.08 -16.09 12.95
N VAL A 170 -13.07 -16.76 12.39
CA VAL A 170 -13.20 -18.16 11.96
C VAL A 170 -13.61 -19.06 13.13
N LYS A 171 -13.05 -18.81 14.33
CA LYS A 171 -13.39 -19.53 15.56
C LYS A 171 -14.88 -19.47 15.91
N PHE A 172 -15.55 -18.34 15.67
CA PHE A 172 -17.00 -18.22 15.86
C PHE A 172 -17.76 -19.22 14.99
N PHE A 173 -17.41 -19.31 13.70
CA PHE A 173 -18.07 -20.22 12.76
C PHE A 173 -17.79 -21.69 13.09
N GLN A 174 -16.55 -22.01 13.46
CA GLN A 174 -16.18 -23.38 13.86
C GLN A 174 -16.91 -23.83 15.14
N HIS A 175 -17.02 -22.94 16.13
CA HIS A 175 -17.67 -23.25 17.41
C HIS A 175 -19.19 -23.39 17.28
N LEU A 176 -19.82 -22.52 16.49
CA LEU A 176 -21.28 -22.51 16.30
C LEU A 176 -21.74 -23.30 15.08
N TRP A 177 -20.87 -24.13 14.49
CA TRP A 177 -21.17 -24.85 13.25
C TRP A 177 -22.49 -25.63 13.31
N GLN A 178 -22.79 -26.28 14.43
CA GLN A 178 -24.03 -27.05 14.61
C GLN A 178 -25.32 -26.20 14.51
N VAL A 179 -25.21 -24.88 14.68
CA VAL A 179 -26.34 -23.94 14.63
C VAL A 179 -26.45 -23.26 13.27
N ILE A 180 -25.30 -22.90 12.66
CA ILE A 180 -25.26 -22.02 11.48
C ILE A 180 -24.89 -22.75 10.18
N SER A 181 -24.66 -24.07 10.21
CA SER A 181 -24.15 -24.82 9.04
C SER A 181 -25.02 -24.65 7.81
N ASP A 182 -26.34 -24.67 8.00
CA ASP A 182 -27.30 -24.65 6.90
C ASP A 182 -27.31 -23.27 6.23
N ASP A 183 -27.33 -22.19 7.01
CA ASP A 183 -27.23 -20.81 6.50
C ASP A 183 -25.90 -20.57 5.76
N VAL A 184 -24.79 -21.09 6.31
CA VAL A 184 -23.47 -20.97 5.67
C VAL A 184 -23.45 -21.75 4.35
N TYR A 185 -24.02 -22.94 4.33
CA TYR A 185 -24.07 -23.78 3.15
C TYR A 185 -24.94 -23.18 2.05
N ASP A 186 -26.14 -22.70 2.39
CA ASP A 186 -27.04 -22.03 1.45
C ASP A 186 -26.38 -20.80 0.82
N ALA A 187 -25.65 -19.99 1.61
CA ALA A 187 -24.89 -18.86 1.10
C ALA A 187 -23.77 -19.28 0.12
N VAL A 188 -23.12 -20.41 0.36
CA VAL A 188 -22.11 -20.97 -0.55
C VAL A 188 -22.77 -21.47 -1.84
N LEU A 189 -23.88 -22.19 -1.75
CA LEU A 189 -24.63 -22.66 -2.91
C LEU A 189 -25.10 -21.50 -3.78
N ASP A 190 -25.64 -20.46 -3.17
CA ASP A 190 -26.09 -19.24 -3.84
C ASP A 190 -24.97 -18.62 -4.70
N PHE A 191 -23.76 -18.53 -4.14
CA PHE A 191 -22.58 -18.07 -4.88
C PHE A 191 -22.24 -18.99 -6.07
N PHE A 192 -22.20 -20.31 -5.88
CA PHE A 192 -21.89 -21.27 -6.96
C PHE A 192 -22.98 -21.36 -8.05
N ASN A 193 -24.18 -20.86 -7.77
CA ASN A 193 -25.24 -20.65 -8.75
C ASN A 193 -25.06 -19.35 -9.57
N GLY A 194 -24.06 -18.53 -9.24
CA GLY A 194 -23.72 -17.29 -9.96
C GLY A 194 -24.40 -16.04 -9.38
N ASN A 195 -25.01 -16.14 -8.20
CA ASN A 195 -25.65 -14.99 -7.57
C ASN A 195 -24.63 -14.00 -6.98
N LEU A 196 -25.02 -12.73 -6.96
CA LEU A 196 -24.17 -11.65 -6.48
C LEU A 196 -23.99 -11.74 -4.96
N PHE A 197 -22.77 -11.47 -4.49
CA PHE A 197 -22.53 -11.32 -3.06
C PHE A 197 -23.35 -10.16 -2.47
N PRO A 198 -23.94 -10.36 -1.28
CA PRO A 198 -24.36 -9.25 -0.43
C PRO A 198 -23.18 -8.30 -0.16
N LYS A 199 -23.42 -6.98 -0.23
CA LYS A 199 -22.35 -5.97 -0.07
C LYS A 199 -21.56 -6.11 1.23
N PHE A 200 -22.20 -6.61 2.29
CA PHE A 200 -21.55 -6.78 3.58
C PHE A 200 -20.55 -7.96 3.58
N PHE A 201 -20.79 -9.04 2.83
CA PHE A 201 -19.82 -10.14 2.65
C PHE A 201 -18.55 -9.68 1.95
N THR A 202 -18.65 -8.75 1.00
CA THR A 202 -17.50 -8.31 0.20
C THR A 202 -16.85 -7.04 0.73
N SER A 203 -17.35 -6.54 1.85
CA SER A 203 -16.72 -5.43 2.56
C SER A 203 -15.35 -5.87 3.07
N THR A 204 -14.33 -5.06 2.80
CA THR A 204 -12.94 -5.39 3.05
C THR A 204 -12.24 -4.19 3.72
N TYR A 205 -11.50 -4.44 4.79
CA TYR A 205 -10.62 -3.42 5.36
C TYR A 205 -9.23 -3.47 4.76
N ILE A 206 -8.68 -2.32 4.39
CA ILE A 206 -7.28 -2.15 4.02
C ILE A 206 -6.52 -1.71 5.27
N VAL A 207 -5.66 -2.60 5.77
CA VAL A 207 -4.70 -2.33 6.85
C VAL A 207 -3.34 -2.03 6.24
N LEU A 208 -2.67 -1.00 6.75
CA LEU A 208 -1.37 -0.56 6.23
C LEU A 208 -0.23 -1.13 7.10
N ILE A 209 0.57 -2.04 6.54
CA ILE A 209 1.75 -2.59 7.22
C ILE A 209 3.01 -1.91 6.66
N PRO A 210 3.88 -1.32 7.49
CA PRO A 210 5.10 -0.66 7.00
C PRO A 210 6.07 -1.69 6.39
N LYS A 211 6.66 -1.37 5.23
CA LYS A 211 7.67 -2.22 4.55
C LYS A 211 9.05 -2.13 5.20
N SER A 212 9.33 -1.04 5.90
CA SER A 212 10.58 -0.76 6.60
C SER A 212 10.29 0.16 7.79
N ASN A 213 11.28 0.31 8.68
CA ASN A 213 11.14 1.15 9.88
C ASN A 213 11.01 2.64 9.54
N ASN A 214 11.56 3.07 8.40
CA ASN A 214 11.55 4.46 7.95
C ASN A 214 10.45 4.64 6.90
N VAL A 215 9.28 5.11 7.34
CA VAL A 215 8.12 5.34 6.47
C VAL A 215 7.92 6.82 6.25
N ASN A 216 8.05 7.25 4.99
CA ASN A 216 7.90 8.66 4.61
C ASN A 216 6.71 8.89 3.68
N THR A 217 6.28 7.86 2.95
CA THR A 217 5.24 7.95 1.92
C THR A 217 4.25 6.79 2.01
N TRP A 218 3.06 6.97 1.43
CA TRP A 218 2.06 5.89 1.35
C TRP A 218 2.52 4.66 0.56
N ASN A 219 3.51 4.82 -0.33
CA ASN A 219 4.13 3.71 -1.07
C ASN A 219 5.00 2.79 -0.19
N ASP A 220 5.42 3.28 0.97
CA ASP A 220 6.24 2.52 1.93
C ASP A 220 5.38 1.58 2.79
N PHE A 221 4.05 1.62 2.63
CA PHE A 221 3.15 0.65 3.23
C PHE A 221 2.77 -0.46 2.25
N ARG A 222 2.52 -1.64 2.80
CA ARG A 222 1.87 -2.75 2.15
C ARG A 222 0.40 -2.76 2.56
N PRO A 223 -0.54 -2.57 1.63
CA PRO A 223 -1.96 -2.70 1.94
C PRO A 223 -2.31 -4.19 2.10
N ILE A 224 -2.84 -4.58 3.25
CA ILE A 224 -3.39 -5.93 3.50
C ILE A 224 -4.90 -5.82 3.60
N SER A 225 -5.58 -6.66 2.84
CA SER A 225 -7.04 -6.79 2.77
C SER A 225 -7.54 -7.77 3.81
N LEU A 226 -8.27 -7.29 4.81
CA LEU A 226 -9.03 -8.10 5.75
C LEU A 226 -10.44 -8.29 5.21
N CYS A 227 -10.69 -9.47 4.64
CA CYS A 227 -12.00 -9.87 4.13
C CYS A 227 -12.86 -10.48 5.24
N THR A 228 -14.17 -10.57 5.03
CA THR A 228 -15.08 -11.34 5.90
C THR A 228 -14.77 -12.84 5.85
N VAL A 229 -15.20 -13.59 6.86
CA VAL A 229 -15.00 -15.06 6.89
C VAL A 229 -15.80 -15.75 5.79
N PHE A 230 -17.05 -15.34 5.55
CA PHE A 230 -17.89 -15.87 4.47
C PHE A 230 -17.22 -15.78 3.11
N TYR A 231 -16.70 -14.58 2.77
CA TYR A 231 -15.96 -14.41 1.52
C TYR A 231 -14.69 -15.29 1.50
N LYS A 232 -13.92 -15.30 2.60
CA LYS A 232 -12.69 -16.12 2.67
C LYS A 232 -12.98 -17.60 2.48
N LEU A 233 -14.09 -18.12 3.03
CA LEU A 233 -14.50 -19.51 2.87
C LEU A 233 -14.73 -19.84 1.39
N ILE A 234 -15.51 -19.03 0.68
CA ILE A 234 -15.78 -19.21 -0.75
C ILE A 234 -14.50 -19.13 -1.58
N SER A 235 -13.69 -18.09 -1.36
CA SER A 235 -12.39 -17.91 -2.02
C SER A 235 -11.46 -19.09 -1.74
N LYS A 236 -11.50 -19.65 -0.52
CA LYS A 236 -10.72 -20.80 -0.10
C LYS A 236 -11.17 -22.11 -0.77
N ILE A 237 -12.48 -22.34 -0.93
CA ILE A 237 -13.01 -23.49 -1.68
C ILE A 237 -12.50 -23.44 -3.12
N LEU A 238 -12.68 -22.29 -3.79
CA LEU A 238 -12.22 -22.09 -5.17
C LEU A 238 -10.72 -22.33 -5.32
N VAL A 239 -9.89 -21.76 -4.43
CA VAL A 239 -8.43 -21.95 -4.53
C VAL A 239 -8.00 -23.35 -4.18
N ASN A 240 -8.68 -24.05 -3.25
CA ASN A 240 -8.37 -25.44 -2.91
C ASN A 240 -8.57 -26.34 -4.13
N ARG A 241 -9.67 -26.17 -4.88
CA ARG A 241 -9.93 -26.88 -6.14
C ARG A 241 -8.93 -26.50 -7.24
N LEU A 242 -8.72 -25.20 -7.45
CA LEU A 242 -7.78 -24.70 -8.46
C LEU A 242 -6.33 -25.16 -8.21
N SER A 243 -5.92 -25.23 -6.93
CA SER A 243 -4.55 -25.61 -6.55
C SER A 243 -4.15 -27.01 -6.98
N VAL A 244 -5.11 -27.91 -7.18
CA VAL A 244 -4.87 -29.26 -7.72
C VAL A 244 -4.39 -29.18 -9.17
N LEU A 245 -4.87 -28.19 -9.93
CA LEU A 245 -4.58 -28.01 -11.35
C LEU A 245 -3.34 -27.15 -11.61
N LEU A 246 -2.94 -26.29 -10.65
CA LEU A 246 -1.80 -25.38 -10.81
C LEU A 246 -0.50 -26.04 -11.29
N PRO A 247 -0.09 -27.23 -10.79
CA PRO A 247 1.13 -27.89 -11.28
C PRO A 247 1.11 -28.22 -12.78
N LYS A 248 -0.08 -28.52 -13.33
CA LYS A 248 -0.33 -28.80 -14.75
C LYS A 248 -0.39 -27.51 -15.57
N LEU A 249 -0.96 -26.44 -15.02
CA LEU A 249 -1.21 -25.19 -15.75
C LEU A 249 0.01 -24.26 -15.81
N ILE A 250 0.78 -24.19 -14.73
CA ILE A 250 1.84 -23.20 -14.55
C ILE A 250 3.17 -23.71 -15.11
N SER A 251 3.85 -22.87 -15.90
CA SER A 251 5.16 -23.17 -16.49
C SER A 251 6.16 -23.71 -15.45
N PRO A 252 7.06 -24.62 -15.82
CA PRO A 252 8.03 -25.20 -14.88
C PRO A 252 9.03 -24.18 -14.33
N ASN A 253 9.15 -22.98 -14.91
CA ASN A 253 10.05 -21.93 -14.44
C ASN A 253 9.53 -21.16 -13.21
N GLN A 254 8.23 -21.29 -12.88
CA GLN A 254 7.61 -20.61 -11.73
C GLN A 254 7.63 -21.50 -10.49
N MET A 255 8.44 -21.15 -9.48
CA MET A 255 8.53 -21.91 -8.23
C MET A 255 7.60 -21.40 -7.12
N GLY A 256 7.04 -20.18 -7.28
CA GLY A 256 6.19 -19.57 -6.26
C GLY A 256 4.75 -20.11 -6.30
N PHE A 257 4.17 -20.34 -5.11
CA PHE A 257 2.75 -20.66 -4.93
C PHE A 257 2.23 -21.92 -5.67
N VAL A 258 3.11 -22.83 -6.07
CA VAL A 258 2.74 -24.13 -6.65
C VAL A 258 3.19 -25.26 -5.72
N LYS A 259 2.28 -26.19 -5.41
CA LYS A 259 2.56 -27.31 -4.50
C LYS A 259 3.69 -28.17 -5.06
N GLY A 260 4.64 -28.54 -4.19
CA GLY A 260 5.78 -29.39 -4.53
C GLY A 260 6.97 -28.66 -5.16
N ARG A 261 6.93 -27.33 -5.31
CA ARG A 261 8.05 -26.52 -5.82
C ARG A 261 8.74 -25.79 -4.68
N ALA A 262 10.08 -25.83 -4.63
CA ALA A 262 10.87 -25.23 -3.55
C ALA A 262 11.58 -23.95 -4.01
N ILE A 263 11.60 -22.94 -3.14
CA ILE A 263 12.32 -21.68 -3.40
C ILE A 263 13.84 -21.89 -3.58
N VAL A 264 14.38 -22.92 -2.92
CA VAL A 264 15.81 -23.24 -2.91
C VAL A 264 16.31 -23.59 -4.31
N ASP A 265 15.50 -24.27 -5.13
CA ASP A 265 15.90 -24.69 -6.47
C ASP A 265 16.22 -23.49 -7.36
N ASN A 266 15.38 -22.44 -7.31
CA ASN A 266 15.63 -21.20 -8.04
C ASN A 266 16.95 -20.54 -7.61
N ILE A 267 17.24 -20.55 -6.31
CA ILE A 267 18.45 -19.93 -5.76
C ILE A 267 19.68 -20.71 -6.23
N LEU A 268 19.64 -22.04 -6.19
CA LEU A 268 20.74 -22.90 -6.63
C LEU A 268 21.01 -22.75 -8.13
N ILE A 269 19.98 -22.77 -8.96
CA ILE A 269 20.11 -22.59 -10.42
C ILE A 269 20.67 -21.19 -10.71
N ALA A 270 20.12 -20.14 -10.11
CA ALA A 270 20.61 -18.78 -10.31
C ALA A 270 22.08 -18.62 -9.88
N GLN A 271 22.47 -19.28 -8.79
CA GLN A 271 23.84 -19.28 -8.29
C GLN A 271 24.81 -19.99 -9.25
N GLU A 272 24.39 -21.08 -9.90
CA GLU A 272 25.20 -21.76 -10.93
C GLU A 272 25.41 -20.85 -12.16
N PHE A 273 24.35 -20.20 -12.63
CA PHE A 273 24.45 -19.24 -13.75
C PHE A 273 25.35 -18.05 -13.42
N CYS A 274 25.41 -17.60 -12.16
CA CYS A 274 26.37 -16.58 -11.75
C CYS A 274 27.84 -17.02 -11.89
N GLN A 275 28.16 -18.31 -11.71
CA GLN A 275 29.52 -18.81 -11.93
C GLN A 275 29.91 -18.73 -13.42
N ASP A 276 28.96 -19.08 -14.28
CA ASP A 276 29.09 -19.11 -15.74
C ASP A 276 28.99 -17.73 -16.42
N LEU A 277 28.81 -16.66 -15.66
CA LEU A 277 28.63 -15.30 -16.18
C LEU A 277 29.77 -14.83 -17.10
N ASP A 278 31.02 -15.25 -16.87
CA ASP A 278 32.17 -14.76 -17.65
C ASP A 278 32.62 -15.71 -18.77
N ILE A 279 31.83 -16.73 -19.09
CA ILE A 279 32.13 -17.62 -20.21
C ILE A 279 32.25 -16.79 -21.50
N LYS A 280 33.28 -17.10 -22.29
CA LYS A 280 33.52 -16.44 -23.58
C LYS A 280 32.42 -16.87 -24.56
N THR A 281 31.55 -15.93 -24.91
CA THR A 281 30.53 -16.09 -25.95
C THR A 281 30.34 -14.80 -26.72
N ARG A 282 29.95 -14.92 -28.00
CA ARG A 282 29.65 -13.75 -28.83
C ARG A 282 28.49 -12.98 -28.20
N GLY A 283 28.72 -11.70 -27.93
CA GLY A 283 27.73 -10.82 -27.32
C GLY A 283 27.63 -10.89 -25.80
N ARG A 284 28.33 -11.84 -25.15
CA ARG A 284 28.51 -12.00 -23.70
C ARG A 284 27.23 -12.37 -22.96
N ASN A 285 27.38 -12.86 -21.72
CA ASN A 285 26.27 -13.26 -20.87
C ASN A 285 25.79 -12.08 -20.00
N MET A 286 24.49 -12.07 -19.72
CA MET A 286 23.81 -11.08 -18.88
C MET A 286 22.72 -11.76 -18.04
N ILE A 287 22.56 -11.27 -16.83
CA ILE A 287 21.47 -11.63 -15.91
C ILE A 287 20.64 -10.36 -15.71
N LEU A 288 19.33 -10.46 -15.94
CA LEU A 288 18.37 -9.40 -15.64
C LEU A 288 17.54 -9.82 -14.44
N LYS A 289 17.43 -8.98 -13.43
CA LYS A 289 16.51 -9.15 -12.31
C LYS A 289 15.45 -8.07 -12.42
N LEU A 290 14.19 -8.48 -12.50
CA LEU A 290 13.06 -7.59 -12.69
C LEU A 290 12.27 -7.46 -11.38
N ASP A 291 11.80 -6.24 -11.12
CA ASP A 291 10.87 -5.92 -10.03
C ASP A 291 9.58 -5.39 -10.66
N ILE A 292 8.44 -6.05 -10.42
CA ILE A 292 7.14 -5.57 -10.92
C ILE A 292 6.55 -4.59 -9.90
N ALA A 293 6.24 -3.38 -10.36
CA ALA A 293 5.75 -2.32 -9.49
C ALA A 293 4.32 -2.62 -9.00
N LYS A 294 4.20 -2.96 -7.71
CA LYS A 294 2.91 -3.21 -7.03
C LYS A 294 2.04 -4.21 -7.81
N ALA A 295 2.60 -5.40 -8.04
CA ALA A 295 2.05 -6.36 -8.99
C ALA A 295 0.58 -6.73 -8.71
N TYR A 296 0.25 -7.07 -7.46
CA TYR A 296 -1.14 -7.35 -7.06
C TYR A 296 -2.05 -6.15 -7.29
N ASP A 297 -1.63 -4.95 -6.92
CA ASP A 297 -2.49 -3.77 -6.93
C ASP A 297 -2.79 -3.28 -8.36
N ASN A 298 -1.96 -3.59 -9.36
CA ASN A 298 -2.04 -2.99 -10.71
C ASN A 298 -2.56 -3.92 -11.82
N ILE A 299 -2.68 -5.23 -11.59
CA ILE A 299 -3.05 -6.18 -12.65
C ILE A 299 -4.45 -5.90 -13.23
N ASN A 300 -4.59 -5.92 -14.54
CA ASN A 300 -5.87 -5.69 -15.23
C ASN A 300 -6.77 -6.93 -15.17
N TRP A 301 -8.03 -6.76 -14.76
CA TRP A 301 -9.02 -7.84 -14.70
C TRP A 301 -9.35 -8.44 -16.07
N CYS A 302 -9.48 -7.63 -17.12
CA CYS A 302 -9.70 -8.12 -18.48
C CYS A 302 -8.57 -9.04 -18.94
N PHE A 303 -7.33 -8.75 -18.54
CA PHE A 303 -6.18 -9.60 -18.82
C PHE A 303 -6.27 -10.94 -18.07
N ILE A 304 -6.68 -10.93 -16.79
CA ILE A 304 -6.94 -12.15 -16.02
C ILE A 304 -7.99 -13.01 -16.73
N TYR A 305 -9.13 -12.43 -17.13
CA TYR A 305 -10.20 -13.19 -17.78
C TYR A 305 -9.76 -13.79 -19.11
N LYS A 306 -9.01 -13.02 -19.92
CA LYS A 306 -8.44 -13.54 -21.17
C LYS A 306 -7.45 -14.67 -20.95
N MET A 307 -6.60 -14.58 -19.93
CA MET A 307 -5.69 -15.67 -19.57
C MET A 307 -6.45 -16.94 -19.16
N LEU A 308 -7.50 -16.82 -18.34
CA LEU A 308 -8.34 -17.96 -17.98
C LEU A 308 -9.05 -18.56 -19.21
N GLU A 309 -9.59 -17.73 -20.10
CA GLU A 309 -10.20 -18.17 -21.35
C GLU A 309 -9.19 -18.96 -22.21
N PHE A 310 -7.97 -18.47 -22.37
CA PHE A 310 -6.93 -19.15 -23.16
C PHE A 310 -6.48 -20.47 -22.55
N PHE A 311 -6.48 -20.61 -21.23
CA PHE A 311 -6.21 -21.89 -20.56
C PHE A 311 -7.34 -22.92 -20.74
N GLY A 312 -8.52 -22.49 -21.20
CA GLY A 312 -9.69 -23.36 -21.41
C GLY A 312 -10.65 -23.42 -20.23
N PHE A 313 -10.59 -22.45 -19.30
CA PHE A 313 -11.55 -22.40 -18.19
C PHE A 313 -12.96 -22.07 -18.69
N ASP A 314 -13.96 -22.73 -18.12
CA ASP A 314 -15.36 -22.50 -18.44
C ASP A 314 -15.82 -21.08 -18.07
N VAL A 315 -16.75 -20.53 -18.85
CA VAL A 315 -17.31 -19.19 -18.64
C VAL A 315 -17.92 -19.06 -17.25
N LYS A 316 -18.53 -20.13 -16.71
CA LYS A 316 -19.04 -20.15 -15.34
C LYS A 316 -17.93 -19.96 -14.31
N PHE A 317 -16.81 -20.65 -14.44
CA PHE A 317 -15.68 -20.46 -13.53
C PHE A 317 -15.13 -19.04 -13.61
N ILE A 318 -14.95 -18.51 -14.83
CA ILE A 318 -14.49 -17.13 -15.04
C ILE A 318 -15.46 -16.13 -14.38
N SER A 319 -16.77 -16.38 -14.46
CA SER A 319 -17.79 -15.58 -13.79
C SER A 319 -17.66 -15.63 -12.26
N LEU A 320 -17.45 -16.81 -11.66
CA LEU A 320 -17.18 -16.93 -10.22
C LEU A 320 -15.94 -16.15 -9.78
N ILE A 321 -14.86 -16.19 -10.58
CA ILE A 321 -13.65 -15.39 -10.33
C ILE A 321 -13.95 -13.89 -10.43
N SER A 322 -14.70 -13.46 -11.44
CA SER A 322 -15.13 -12.06 -11.60
C SER A 322 -15.93 -11.59 -10.38
N LEU A 323 -16.88 -12.40 -9.89
CA LEU A 323 -17.61 -12.12 -8.67
C LEU A 323 -16.68 -11.94 -7.46
N CYS A 324 -15.62 -12.74 -7.34
CA CYS A 324 -14.65 -12.58 -6.26
C CYS A 324 -13.87 -11.26 -6.36
N ILE A 325 -13.41 -10.86 -7.55
CA ILE A 325 -12.47 -9.74 -7.70
C ILE A 325 -13.14 -8.37 -7.89
N GLU A 326 -14.36 -8.31 -8.45
CA GLU A 326 -15.05 -7.04 -8.77
C GLU A 326 -16.07 -6.57 -7.73
N SER A 327 -16.63 -7.51 -6.96
CA SER A 327 -17.57 -7.23 -5.87
C SER A 327 -17.04 -6.46 -4.65
N PRO A 328 -15.72 -6.41 -4.34
CA PRO A 328 -15.26 -5.85 -3.08
C PRO A 328 -15.48 -4.34 -2.93
N PHE A 329 -15.83 -3.94 -1.71
CA PHE A 329 -15.80 -2.56 -1.26
C PHE A 329 -14.72 -2.38 -0.20
N PHE A 330 -13.92 -1.34 -0.34
CA PHE A 330 -12.77 -1.06 0.51
C PHE A 330 -13.02 0.11 1.45
N SER A 331 -12.62 -0.07 2.71
CA SER A 331 -12.43 0.98 3.69
C SER A 331 -11.02 0.88 4.27
N ILE A 332 -10.38 1.99 4.57
CA ILE A 332 -8.99 2.01 5.06
C ILE A 332 -9.01 2.15 6.57
N ILE A 333 -8.26 1.30 7.27
CA ILE A 333 -8.04 1.42 8.70
C ILE A 333 -6.89 2.39 8.95
N LEU A 334 -7.19 3.51 9.60
CA LEU A 334 -6.21 4.51 10.03
C LEU A 334 -6.45 4.82 11.50
N ASN A 335 -5.42 4.68 12.34
CA ASN A 335 -5.50 4.94 13.77
C ASN A 335 -6.68 4.23 14.46
N GLY A 336 -6.95 2.98 14.08
CA GLY A 336 -8.02 2.15 14.64
C GLY A 336 -9.44 2.52 14.18
N LYS A 337 -9.60 3.43 13.20
CA LYS A 337 -10.90 3.81 12.64
C LYS A 337 -10.96 3.55 11.15
N CYS A 338 -12.17 3.25 10.66
CA CYS A 338 -12.42 2.98 9.25
C CYS A 338 -12.73 4.28 8.50
N HIS A 339 -12.10 4.48 7.34
CA HIS A 339 -12.24 5.68 6.53
C HIS A 339 -12.47 5.32 5.05
N GLY A 340 -13.40 6.04 4.41
CA GLY A 340 -13.77 5.81 3.02
C GLY A 340 -14.64 4.56 2.81
N PHE A 341 -15.27 4.49 1.65
CA PHE A 341 -16.00 3.32 1.19
C PHE A 341 -16.05 3.38 -0.34
N PHE A 342 -15.19 2.62 -1.00
CA PHE A 342 -14.99 2.74 -2.46
C PHE A 342 -14.71 1.39 -3.10
N LYS A 343 -14.96 1.29 -4.41
CA LYS A 343 -14.59 0.11 -5.22
C LYS A 343 -13.20 0.27 -5.82
N SER A 344 -12.66 -0.84 -6.29
CA SER A 344 -11.51 -0.86 -7.19
C SER A 344 -11.97 -1.15 -8.63
N SER A 345 -11.17 -0.78 -9.61
CA SER A 345 -11.38 -1.12 -11.03
C SER A 345 -10.37 -2.14 -11.57
N HIS A 346 -9.39 -2.55 -10.75
CA HIS A 346 -8.32 -3.46 -11.14
C HIS A 346 -7.60 -4.04 -9.92
N GLY A 347 -6.66 -4.95 -10.14
CA GLY A 347 -5.81 -5.49 -9.09
C GLY A 347 -6.46 -6.64 -8.31
N LEU A 348 -5.67 -7.23 -7.42
CA LEU A 348 -6.04 -8.36 -6.59
C LEU A 348 -5.78 -8.01 -5.12
N ARG A 349 -6.60 -8.55 -4.23
CA ARG A 349 -6.51 -8.27 -2.79
C ARG A 349 -5.34 -9.01 -2.16
N GLN A 350 -4.40 -8.28 -1.58
CA GLN A 350 -3.35 -8.88 -0.78
C GLN A 350 -3.90 -9.39 0.56
N GLY A 351 -4.02 -10.70 0.74
CA GLY A 351 -4.65 -11.33 1.91
C GLY A 351 -5.91 -12.14 1.58
N ASP A 352 -6.34 -12.12 0.32
CA ASP A 352 -7.40 -12.97 -0.22
C ASP A 352 -6.84 -14.34 -0.65
N PRO A 353 -7.40 -15.48 -0.18
CA PRO A 353 -6.88 -16.81 -0.46
C PRO A 353 -6.65 -17.13 -1.94
N ILE A 354 -7.55 -16.69 -2.83
CA ILE A 354 -7.50 -17.00 -4.26
C ILE A 354 -6.53 -16.12 -5.06
N SER A 355 -6.21 -14.93 -4.54
CA SER A 355 -5.44 -13.91 -5.27
C SER A 355 -4.06 -14.41 -5.74
N PRO A 356 -3.25 -15.13 -4.93
CA PRO A 356 -1.96 -15.65 -5.39
C PRO A 356 -2.08 -16.62 -6.58
N ALA A 357 -3.07 -17.52 -6.58
CA ALA A 357 -3.26 -18.50 -7.65
C ALA A 357 -3.65 -17.83 -8.97
N ILE A 358 -4.57 -16.87 -8.92
CA ILE A 358 -4.98 -16.08 -10.10
C ILE A 358 -3.82 -15.23 -10.61
N PHE A 359 -3.04 -14.64 -9.71
CA PHE A 359 -1.87 -13.84 -10.07
C PHE A 359 -0.84 -14.67 -10.85
N ILE A 360 -0.45 -15.85 -10.34
CA ILE A 360 0.55 -16.67 -11.03
C ILE A 360 0.04 -17.21 -12.37
N LEU A 361 -1.26 -17.51 -12.50
CA LEU A 361 -1.87 -17.91 -13.78
C LEU A 361 -1.78 -16.77 -14.81
N ALA A 362 -2.13 -15.55 -14.40
CA ALA A 362 -2.10 -14.41 -15.30
C ALA A 362 -0.66 -14.05 -15.71
N VAL A 363 0.28 -14.03 -14.76
CA VAL A 363 1.68 -13.69 -15.04
C VAL A 363 2.43 -14.82 -15.75
N ASP A 364 1.90 -16.04 -15.79
CA ASP A 364 2.46 -17.14 -16.60
C ASP A 364 2.56 -16.78 -18.09
N TYR A 365 1.77 -15.81 -18.56
CA TYR A 365 1.95 -15.19 -19.88
C TYR A 365 3.39 -14.71 -20.13
N LEU A 366 3.98 -14.00 -19.15
CA LEU A 366 5.34 -13.47 -19.25
C LEU A 366 6.35 -14.63 -19.37
N SER A 367 6.15 -15.68 -18.57
CA SER A 367 6.99 -16.89 -18.59
C SER A 367 6.93 -17.61 -19.92
N ARG A 368 5.72 -17.87 -20.43
CA ARG A 368 5.49 -18.57 -21.70
C ARG A 368 5.98 -17.76 -22.90
N GLY A 369 5.72 -16.45 -22.93
CA GLY A 369 6.19 -15.59 -24.01
C GLY A 369 7.71 -15.43 -24.01
N LEU A 370 8.38 -15.40 -22.84
CA LEU A 370 9.84 -15.48 -22.77
C LEU A 370 10.36 -16.81 -23.30
N SER A 371 9.75 -17.93 -22.92
CA SER A 371 10.13 -19.25 -23.44
C SER A 371 9.97 -19.33 -24.96
N ASP A 372 8.84 -18.90 -25.50
CA ASP A 372 8.59 -18.83 -26.94
C ASP A 372 9.62 -17.94 -27.68
N LEU A 373 9.89 -16.75 -27.15
CA LEU A 373 10.86 -15.81 -27.72
C LEU A 373 12.27 -16.43 -27.80
N PHE A 374 12.68 -17.16 -26.77
CA PHE A 374 13.99 -17.81 -26.73
C PHE A 374 14.04 -19.07 -27.63
N CYS A 375 12.95 -19.83 -27.72
CA CYS A 375 12.83 -20.95 -28.65
C CYS A 375 12.95 -20.49 -30.11
N LYS A 376 12.26 -19.40 -30.48
CA LYS A 376 12.34 -18.78 -31.82
C LYS A 376 13.70 -18.16 -32.13
N SER A 377 14.53 -17.88 -31.11
CA SER A 377 15.82 -17.21 -31.27
C SER A 377 16.85 -17.83 -30.32
N HIS A 378 17.24 -19.07 -30.57
CA HIS A 378 18.13 -19.86 -29.69
C HIS A 378 19.45 -19.15 -29.31
N SER A 379 19.95 -18.25 -30.17
CA SER A 379 21.12 -17.42 -29.84
C SER A 379 20.93 -16.50 -28.61
N MET A 380 19.70 -16.31 -28.13
CA MET A 380 19.36 -15.49 -26.96
C MET A 380 19.70 -16.16 -25.63
N PHE A 381 19.82 -17.49 -25.60
CA PHE A 381 20.17 -18.20 -24.39
C PHE A 381 21.52 -17.75 -23.81
N PHE A 382 21.56 -17.73 -22.49
CA PHE A 382 22.78 -17.61 -21.72
C PHE A 382 23.66 -18.84 -21.95
N ARG A 383 24.95 -18.64 -22.21
CA ARG A 383 25.87 -19.77 -22.41
C ARG A 383 26.35 -20.30 -21.06
N THR A 384 26.11 -21.57 -20.79
CA THR A 384 26.61 -22.30 -19.61
C THR A 384 27.68 -23.32 -20.01
N LEU A 385 28.50 -23.79 -19.05
CA LEU A 385 29.48 -24.86 -19.29
C LEU A 385 28.77 -26.20 -19.56
N GLY A 386 27.68 -26.47 -18.83
CA GLY A 386 26.89 -27.70 -18.96
C GLY A 386 25.92 -27.73 -20.15
N GLY A 387 25.84 -26.67 -20.96
CA GLY A 387 24.92 -26.60 -22.11
C GLY A 387 23.44 -26.52 -21.72
N ILE A 388 23.14 -26.12 -20.48
CA ILE A 388 21.78 -25.96 -19.96
C ILE A 388 21.18 -24.67 -20.50
N ASN A 389 20.02 -24.80 -21.14
CA ASN A 389 19.27 -23.68 -21.74
C ASN A 389 18.07 -23.32 -20.87
N ILE A 390 18.28 -22.47 -19.86
CA ILE A 390 17.21 -21.86 -19.07
C ILE A 390 17.15 -20.38 -19.43
N SER A 391 15.96 -19.91 -19.84
CA SER A 391 15.75 -18.51 -20.18
C SER A 391 15.51 -17.64 -18.94
N HIS A 392 14.77 -18.16 -17.95
CA HIS A 392 14.37 -17.40 -16.77
C HIS A 392 13.95 -18.29 -15.60
N LEU A 393 13.86 -17.71 -14.40
CA LEU A 393 13.26 -18.30 -13.20
C LEU A 393 12.30 -17.28 -12.57
N CYS A 394 11.19 -17.77 -12.03
CA CYS A 394 10.17 -16.94 -11.39
C CYS A 394 9.88 -17.44 -9.98
N PHE A 395 9.62 -16.51 -9.08
CA PHE A 395 8.97 -16.79 -7.81
C PHE A 395 7.93 -15.71 -7.56
N ALA A 396 6.67 -16.01 -7.86
CA ALA A 396 5.58 -15.03 -7.86
C ALA A 396 5.88 -13.84 -8.80
N ASP A 397 6.10 -12.64 -8.24
CA ASP A 397 6.44 -11.39 -8.94
C ASP A 397 7.95 -11.15 -9.12
N ASP A 398 8.82 -11.96 -8.52
CA ASP A 398 10.27 -11.89 -8.70
C ASP A 398 10.72 -12.69 -9.93
N PHE A 399 11.27 -12.01 -10.94
CA PHE A 399 11.78 -12.62 -12.18
C PHE A 399 13.29 -12.41 -12.31
N ILE A 400 14.00 -13.48 -12.70
CA ILE A 400 15.39 -13.43 -13.13
C ILE A 400 15.53 -14.05 -14.51
N ILE A 401 16.14 -13.35 -15.46
CA ILE A 401 16.29 -13.78 -16.86
C ILE A 401 17.77 -13.94 -17.16
N PHE A 402 18.11 -15.06 -17.75
CA PHE A 402 19.46 -15.40 -18.21
C PHE A 402 19.50 -15.28 -19.72
N MET A 403 20.29 -14.32 -20.22
CA MET A 403 20.33 -14.08 -21.66
C MET A 403 21.67 -13.60 -22.17
N ASN A 404 21.80 -13.58 -23.49
CA ASN A 404 22.93 -12.96 -24.17
C ASN A 404 22.79 -11.42 -24.21
N ALA A 405 23.86 -10.71 -23.84
CA ALA A 405 23.92 -9.25 -23.71
C ALA A 405 24.04 -8.51 -25.06
N SER A 406 23.48 -9.05 -26.15
CA SER A 406 23.47 -8.35 -27.44
C SER A 406 22.35 -7.36 -27.55
N LYS A 407 22.67 -6.12 -27.96
CA LYS A 407 21.71 -5.01 -28.10
C LYS A 407 20.45 -5.46 -28.84
N ASN A 408 20.59 -6.11 -29.99
CA ASN A 408 19.44 -6.61 -30.76
C ASN A 408 18.57 -7.61 -29.98
N LYS A 409 19.18 -8.44 -29.14
CA LYS A 409 18.48 -9.44 -28.31
C LYS A 409 17.80 -8.78 -27.11
N VAL A 410 18.48 -7.83 -26.46
CA VAL A 410 17.91 -7.01 -25.38
C VAL A 410 16.71 -6.19 -25.90
N SER A 411 16.82 -5.60 -27.09
CA SER A 411 15.71 -4.88 -27.73
C SER A 411 14.51 -5.79 -28.03
N LYS A 412 14.72 -7.05 -28.39
CA LYS A 412 13.61 -8.02 -28.56
C LYS A 412 12.86 -8.27 -27.25
N VAL A 413 13.60 -8.50 -26.16
CA VAL A 413 13.02 -8.71 -24.82
C VAL A 413 12.26 -7.46 -24.37
N LEU A 414 12.81 -6.27 -24.57
CA LEU A 414 12.14 -5.02 -24.21
C LEU A 414 10.84 -4.78 -24.98
N ARG A 415 10.81 -5.06 -26.28
CA ARG A 415 9.57 -4.98 -27.07
C ARG A 415 8.50 -5.93 -26.55
N PHE A 416 8.90 -7.13 -26.13
CA PHE A 416 7.97 -8.07 -25.49
C PHE A 416 7.49 -7.55 -24.13
N PHE A 417 8.36 -6.94 -23.34
CA PHE A 417 7.95 -6.28 -22.08
C PHE A 417 6.94 -5.17 -22.33
N GLU A 418 7.16 -4.28 -23.31
CA GLU A 418 6.21 -3.21 -23.65
C GLU A 418 4.81 -3.77 -24.01
N GLN A 419 4.76 -4.88 -24.75
CA GLN A 419 3.51 -5.58 -25.06
C GLN A 419 2.86 -6.17 -23.81
N PHE A 420 3.65 -6.81 -22.95
CA PHE A 420 3.17 -7.36 -21.69
C PHE A 420 2.65 -6.27 -20.74
N GLU A 421 3.36 -5.16 -20.57
CA GLU A 421 2.94 -4.03 -19.74
C GLU A 421 1.62 -3.44 -20.25
N ALA A 422 1.48 -3.27 -21.57
CA ALA A 422 0.27 -2.76 -22.21
C ALA A 422 -0.94 -3.68 -22.03
N ALA A 423 -0.75 -5.00 -22.12
CA ALA A 423 -1.83 -5.97 -21.97
C ALA A 423 -2.21 -6.20 -20.50
N SER A 424 -1.22 -6.42 -19.63
CA SER A 424 -1.45 -6.84 -18.24
C SER A 424 -1.70 -5.70 -17.27
N GLY A 425 -1.24 -4.48 -17.59
CA GLY A 425 -1.17 -3.37 -16.65
C GLY A 425 -0.03 -3.48 -15.63
N LEU A 426 0.79 -4.53 -15.69
CA LEU A 426 1.92 -4.76 -14.81
C LEU A 426 3.15 -4.09 -15.37
N ILE A 427 3.64 -3.04 -14.69
CA ILE A 427 4.78 -2.23 -15.12
C ILE A 427 6.04 -2.64 -14.37
N PHE A 428 7.17 -2.76 -15.07
CA PHE A 428 8.47 -3.00 -14.45
C PHE A 428 9.01 -1.74 -13.79
N ASN A 429 9.45 -1.90 -12.55
CA ASN A 429 10.07 -0.85 -11.78
C ASN A 429 11.53 -0.68 -12.22
N LYS A 430 11.77 0.30 -13.09
CA LYS A 430 13.12 0.60 -13.61
C LYS A 430 14.15 0.91 -12.52
N ALA A 431 13.72 1.53 -11.41
CA ALA A 431 14.62 1.91 -10.31
C ALA A 431 15.04 0.71 -9.44
N LYS A 432 14.20 -0.33 -9.35
CA LYS A 432 14.48 -1.55 -8.57
C LYS A 432 14.93 -2.73 -9.41
N SER A 433 14.72 -2.66 -10.73
CA SER A 433 15.21 -3.66 -11.66
C SER A 433 16.71 -3.47 -11.89
N GLU A 434 17.43 -4.58 -11.93
CA GLU A 434 18.89 -4.63 -11.90
C GLU A 434 19.39 -5.53 -13.04
N PHE A 435 20.59 -5.24 -13.55
CA PHE A 435 21.25 -6.14 -14.48
C PHE A 435 22.73 -6.34 -14.16
N VAL A 436 23.21 -7.54 -14.45
CA VAL A 436 24.61 -7.95 -14.27
C VAL A 436 25.14 -8.45 -15.61
N ILE A 437 26.30 -7.97 -16.03
CA ILE A 437 26.97 -8.38 -17.26
C ILE A 437 28.36 -8.92 -16.93
N SER A 438 28.88 -9.81 -17.78
CA SER A 438 30.27 -10.28 -17.71
C SER A 438 31.28 -9.13 -17.57
N LYS A 439 32.36 -9.34 -16.83
CA LYS A 439 33.42 -8.35 -16.59
C LYS A 439 34.15 -7.90 -17.86
N ASN A 440 34.12 -8.73 -18.90
CA ASN A 440 34.91 -8.54 -20.12
C ASN A 440 34.10 -7.90 -21.27
N VAL A 441 33.18 -6.99 -20.92
CA VAL A 441 32.36 -6.26 -21.89
C VAL A 441 32.85 -4.82 -22.01
N ASN A 442 32.97 -4.32 -23.24
CA ASN A 442 33.35 -2.93 -23.51
C ASN A 442 32.36 -1.97 -22.81
N HIS A 443 32.91 -0.98 -22.10
CA HIS A 443 32.15 0.03 -21.37
C HIS A 443 31.08 0.72 -22.24
N ASN A 444 31.36 1.01 -23.52
CA ASN A 444 30.39 1.64 -24.42
C ASN A 444 29.14 0.76 -24.60
N ARG A 445 29.32 -0.56 -24.68
CA ARG A 445 28.22 -1.50 -24.82
C ARG A 445 27.42 -1.65 -23.52
N VAL A 446 28.09 -1.57 -22.38
CA VAL A 446 27.42 -1.56 -21.07
C VAL A 446 26.53 -0.32 -20.95
N MET A 447 27.04 0.85 -21.35
CA MET A 447 26.26 2.08 -21.38
C MET A 447 25.10 2.03 -22.38
N ASP A 448 25.31 1.45 -23.56
CA ASP A 448 24.21 1.22 -24.53
C ASP A 448 23.09 0.38 -23.92
N ILE A 449 23.43 -0.71 -23.23
CA ILE A 449 22.44 -1.59 -22.58
C ILE A 449 21.76 -0.87 -21.41
N LYS A 450 22.51 -0.11 -20.61
CA LYS A 450 21.98 0.69 -19.51
C LYS A 450 20.97 1.73 -20.01
N ASN A 451 21.31 2.45 -21.07
CA ASN A 451 20.44 3.45 -21.69
C ASN A 451 19.20 2.81 -22.32
N LEU A 452 19.35 1.60 -22.88
CA LEU A 452 18.26 0.87 -23.50
C LEU A 452 17.27 0.31 -22.46
N LEU A 453 17.76 -0.31 -21.37
CA LEU A 453 16.92 -0.90 -20.31
C LEU A 453 16.37 0.16 -19.34
N GLY A 454 17.17 1.19 -19.03
CA GLY A 454 16.89 2.11 -17.92
C GLY A 454 17.04 1.49 -16.53
N PHE A 455 17.67 0.31 -16.43
CA PHE A 455 17.88 -0.42 -15.17
C PHE A 455 19.24 -0.08 -14.54
N SER A 456 19.38 -0.40 -13.26
CA SER A 456 20.65 -0.22 -12.54
C SER A 456 21.62 -1.36 -12.85
N GLN A 457 22.84 -1.03 -13.27
CA GLN A 457 23.90 -2.03 -13.40
C GLN A 457 24.43 -2.39 -12.02
N VAL A 458 24.54 -3.68 -11.72
CA VAL A 458 25.11 -4.20 -10.47
C VAL A 458 26.30 -5.11 -10.80
N ILE A 459 27.34 -5.03 -9.97
CA ILE A 459 28.44 -6.00 -9.96
C ILE A 459 28.14 -6.99 -8.84
N LEU A 460 28.28 -8.30 -9.12
CA LEU A 460 28.03 -9.34 -8.10
C LEU A 460 28.78 -9.01 -6.79
N PRO A 461 28.12 -9.16 -5.62
CA PRO A 461 26.91 -9.97 -5.41
C PRO A 461 25.56 -9.29 -5.71
N LEU A 462 24.61 -10.05 -6.27
CA LEU A 462 23.22 -9.63 -6.57
C LEU A 462 22.25 -10.29 -5.60
N LYS A 463 21.35 -9.55 -4.95
CA LYS A 463 20.37 -10.13 -4.03
C LYS A 463 19.17 -10.70 -4.77
N TYR A 464 18.86 -11.98 -4.58
CA TYR A 464 17.70 -12.67 -5.15
C TYR A 464 17.03 -13.55 -4.08
N LEU A 465 15.71 -13.41 -3.90
CA LEU A 465 14.93 -14.17 -2.90
C LEU A 465 15.52 -14.11 -1.47
N GLY A 466 16.09 -12.94 -1.12
CA GLY A 466 16.70 -12.69 0.18
C GLY A 466 18.15 -13.19 0.34
N ILE A 467 18.72 -13.86 -0.67
CA ILE A 467 20.09 -14.41 -0.65
C ILE A 467 20.98 -13.67 -1.65
N PRO A 468 22.24 -13.33 -1.29
CA PRO A 468 23.19 -12.79 -2.25
C PRO A 468 23.72 -13.90 -3.18
N LEU A 469 23.52 -13.73 -4.48
CA LEU A 469 24.17 -14.51 -5.54
C LEU A 469 25.57 -13.94 -5.78
N PHE A 470 26.59 -14.79 -5.81
CA PHE A 470 27.98 -14.36 -5.95
C PHE A 470 28.74 -15.21 -6.96
N LYS A 471 30.01 -14.89 -7.20
CA LYS A 471 30.91 -15.68 -8.04
C LYS A 471 32.18 -16.06 -7.27
N GLY A 472 32.68 -17.27 -7.49
CA GLY A 472 33.84 -17.84 -6.81
C GLY A 472 33.49 -18.56 -5.51
N ARG A 473 34.50 -18.81 -4.66
CA ARG A 473 34.32 -19.51 -3.38
C ARG A 473 33.45 -18.70 -2.42
N LYS A 474 32.56 -19.39 -1.71
CA LYS A 474 31.71 -18.80 -0.66
C LYS A 474 32.58 -18.08 0.37
N LYS A 475 32.31 -16.80 0.60
CA LYS A 475 32.96 -16.01 1.64
C LYS A 475 31.99 -15.81 2.79
N THR A 476 32.46 -15.96 4.03
CA THR A 476 31.64 -15.91 5.25
C THR A 476 30.85 -14.60 5.36
N PHE A 477 31.47 -13.46 4.99
CA PHE A 477 30.83 -12.14 5.09
C PHE A 477 29.54 -11.98 4.26
N LEU A 478 29.33 -12.82 3.24
CA LEU A 478 28.11 -12.77 2.42
C LEU A 478 26.86 -13.17 3.21
N LEU A 479 27.02 -13.83 4.36
CA LEU A 479 25.93 -14.24 5.24
C LEU A 479 25.73 -13.31 6.43
N ASP A 480 26.53 -12.25 6.58
CA ASP A 480 26.45 -11.36 7.75
C ASP A 480 25.10 -10.66 7.87
N GLU A 481 24.45 -10.31 6.76
CA GLU A 481 23.08 -9.75 6.78
C GLU A 481 22.07 -10.77 7.33
N LEU A 482 22.22 -12.05 6.99
CA LEU A 482 21.35 -13.12 7.49
C LEU A 482 21.59 -13.33 8.99
N ILE A 483 22.85 -13.40 9.40
CA ILE A 483 23.25 -13.52 10.81
C ILE A 483 22.70 -12.33 11.61
N SER A 484 22.83 -11.10 11.08
CA SER A 484 22.29 -9.89 11.71
C SER A 484 20.77 -9.96 11.86
N LYS A 485 20.04 -10.49 10.87
CA LYS A 485 18.58 -10.67 10.97
C LYS A 485 18.20 -11.69 12.03
N VAL A 486 18.93 -12.80 12.12
CA VAL A 486 18.72 -13.81 13.18
C VAL A 486 19.02 -13.19 14.54
N HIS A 487 20.14 -12.49 14.67
CA HIS A 487 20.53 -11.83 15.91
C HIS A 487 19.49 -10.79 16.34
N ASN A 488 19.00 -9.95 15.43
CA ASN A 488 17.94 -8.96 15.70
C ASN A 488 16.62 -9.60 16.14
N ARG A 489 16.29 -10.79 15.62
CA ARG A 489 15.12 -11.54 16.09
C ARG A 489 15.34 -12.12 17.49
N LEU A 490 16.52 -12.64 17.79
CA LEU A 490 16.83 -13.18 19.11
C LEU A 490 16.91 -12.07 20.16
N SER A 491 17.55 -10.94 19.86
CA SER A 491 17.63 -9.81 20.80
C SER A 491 16.26 -9.17 21.09
N SER A 492 15.31 -9.25 20.15
CA SER A 492 13.92 -8.87 20.45
C SER A 492 13.22 -9.81 21.44
N TRP A 493 13.68 -11.06 21.58
CA TRP A 493 13.14 -12.01 22.56
C TRP A 493 13.72 -11.75 23.95
N ASP A 494 14.97 -11.32 24.05
CA ASP A 494 15.59 -10.94 25.34
C ASP A 494 14.77 -9.82 26.03
N LEU A 495 14.32 -8.83 25.27
CA LEU A 495 13.43 -7.75 25.75
C LEU A 495 12.03 -8.24 26.19
N ILE A 496 11.55 -9.36 25.64
CA ILE A 496 10.26 -9.95 26.02
C ILE A 496 10.43 -10.74 27.32
N PHE A 497 11.55 -11.45 27.51
CA PHE A 497 11.82 -12.18 28.75
C PHE A 497 12.13 -11.29 29.95
N GLU A 498 12.78 -10.13 29.75
CA GLU A 498 12.94 -9.13 30.82
C GLU A 498 11.63 -8.46 31.25
N PHE A 499 10.57 -8.54 30.45
CA PHE A 499 9.25 -7.98 30.80
C PHE A 499 8.35 -8.96 31.57
N TRP A 500 8.75 -10.23 31.67
CA TRP A 500 8.01 -11.30 32.35
C TRP A 500 8.64 -11.75 33.68
N TRP A 501 9.75 -11.14 34.08
CA TRP A 501 10.32 -11.17 35.44
C TRP A 501 10.19 -9.78 36.08
#